data_AF-A0A1K1PEP7-F1
#
_entry.id   AF-A0A1K1PEP7-F1
#
_cell.length_a   1.000
_cell.length_b   1.000
_cell.length_c   1.000
_cell.angle_alpha   90.00
_cell.angle_beta   90.00
_cell.angle_gamma   90.00
#
_symmetry.space_group_name_H-M   'P 1'
#
loop_
_entity.id
_entity.type
_entity.pdbx_description
1 polymer ?
#
loop_
_entity_poly.entity_id
_entity_poly.type
_entity_poly.pdbx_seq_one_letter_code
_entity_poly.pdbx_strand_id
1 'polypeptide(L)'
;MKKFLILSAAATLLMACGSKIPEQFSESDDLPNIYPDYTNVTVPINIAPLTFEMDGKVEGMVTKLTAGDEEIICDGRKVQPDADDWKLLTESAKGNAIKVEVFVEKNDQWTRFKPFNIYVSPDSIDPYISYRLISPSYVTYEELTINQRCLENYDESVIYDNMLCSEGANGQCINCHNFQQYNPDRMQFHARQNMGGTIIACDGDIQKIDMRNDSILSAGVYPTWHPWLKYIVYSTNMTAQIFHSVDPNKIEVFDTESDLIAYDLEKNEVTNIENDPTELECFPFWAPDGKTLYYCSAHFEYKDTIDHGKELIMRNEEVKYNLYKKRFNPETMQFGPRELVFAADSLGKSATLPRISPDGRYLMFTLAKSGVFHIWHHDADLWMLDLKTGKMRNMEEINSPDTESYHSWSSNGRWVVFSSRRYDSNYTRPYIVHIDSNGHAGKPFELPCADPDYHRQFLKCYNIPEFMRGPVTIKPQQFADALKQEARPVKYVEHNSK
;
A
#
# COMPACT_ATOMS: atom_id res chain seq x y z
N MET A 1 64.07 22.51 -38.02
CA MET A 1 63.25 21.57 -37.22
C MET A 1 62.87 22.29 -35.93
N LYS A 2 61.59 22.71 -35.79
CA LYS A 2 60.60 22.24 -34.78
C LYS A 2 61.02 22.53 -33.33
N LYS A 3 60.29 23.23 -32.45
CA LYS A 3 58.95 23.86 -32.40
C LYS A 3 58.98 24.86 -31.23
N PHE A 4 58.37 26.04 -31.38
CA PHE A 4 57.96 26.90 -30.26
C PHE A 4 56.71 26.28 -29.61
N LEU A 5 56.71 26.07 -28.29
CA LEU A 5 55.49 25.85 -27.52
C LEU A 5 55.09 27.19 -26.88
N ILE A 6 54.05 27.80 -27.42
CA ILE A 6 53.27 28.86 -26.77
C ILE A 6 52.21 28.12 -25.95
N LEU A 7 52.31 28.15 -24.62
CA LEU A 7 51.21 27.78 -23.74
C LEU A 7 50.27 28.99 -23.62
N SER A 8 49.17 28.97 -24.37
CA SER A 8 48.03 29.84 -24.13
C SER A 8 47.17 29.21 -23.05
N ALA A 9 47.18 29.79 -21.84
CA ALA A 9 46.22 29.46 -20.79
C ALA A 9 44.86 30.07 -21.17
N ALA A 10 43.97 29.25 -21.73
CA ALA A 10 42.56 29.59 -21.88
C ALA A 10 41.88 29.40 -20.52
N ALA A 11 41.59 30.49 -19.82
CA ALA A 11 40.69 30.49 -18.67
C ALA A 11 39.26 30.32 -19.19
N THR A 12 38.73 29.10 -19.16
CA THR A 12 37.30 28.84 -19.33
C THR A 12 36.56 29.40 -18.12
N LEU A 13 35.95 30.57 -18.30
CA LEU A 13 34.89 31.08 -17.45
C LEU A 13 33.70 30.12 -17.52
N LEU A 14 33.55 29.28 -16.51
CA LEU A 14 32.27 28.63 -16.20
C LEU A 14 31.33 29.74 -15.71
N MET A 15 30.58 30.37 -16.63
CA MET A 15 29.39 31.09 -16.23
C MET A 15 28.39 30.07 -15.72
N ALA A 16 28.18 30.05 -14.40
CA ALA A 16 27.00 29.44 -13.82
C ALA A 16 25.79 30.23 -14.37
N CYS A 17 25.16 29.73 -15.44
CA CYS A 17 23.82 30.15 -15.80
C CYS A 17 22.90 29.65 -14.70
N GLY A 18 22.69 30.46 -13.66
CA GLY A 18 21.62 30.23 -12.71
C GLY A 18 20.29 30.24 -13.48
N SER A 19 19.45 29.26 -13.20
CA SER A 19 18.05 29.21 -13.63
C SER A 19 17.38 30.54 -13.27
N LYS A 20 16.72 31.19 -14.24
CA LYS A 20 16.08 32.50 -14.04
C LYS A 20 14.61 32.46 -14.41
N ILE A 21 13.81 33.14 -13.61
CA ILE A 21 12.41 33.42 -13.93
C ILE A 21 12.32 34.30 -15.18
N PRO A 22 11.43 34.00 -16.13
CA PRO A 22 11.21 34.86 -17.30
C PRO A 22 10.82 36.29 -16.89
N GLU A 23 11.45 37.30 -17.49
CA GLU A 23 11.12 38.71 -17.20
C GLU A 23 9.81 39.16 -17.87
N GLN A 24 9.43 38.52 -18.97
CA GLN A 24 8.22 38.80 -19.74
C GLN A 24 7.38 37.53 -19.85
N PHE A 25 6.15 37.58 -19.34
CA PHE A 25 5.19 36.50 -19.44
C PHE A 25 3.77 37.05 -19.43
N SER A 26 2.85 36.24 -19.95
CA SER A 26 1.41 36.40 -19.80
C SER A 26 0.92 35.65 -18.55
N GLU A 27 -0.25 36.01 -18.03
CA GLU A 27 -0.87 35.32 -16.90
C GLU A 27 -1.97 34.38 -17.41
N SER A 28 -2.12 33.23 -16.76
CA SER A 28 -3.29 32.35 -16.89
C SER A 28 -4.02 32.26 -15.55
N ASP A 29 -5.35 32.30 -15.59
CA ASP A 29 -6.19 32.07 -14.41
C ASP A 29 -6.34 30.57 -14.07
N ASP A 30 -5.87 29.69 -14.96
CA ASP A 30 -5.91 28.25 -14.79
C ASP A 30 -4.74 27.76 -13.93
N LEU A 31 -4.98 26.71 -13.14
CA LEU A 31 -3.91 25.93 -12.52
C LEU A 31 -3.10 25.21 -13.60
N PRO A 32 -1.78 24.98 -13.39
CA PRO A 32 -0.99 24.20 -14.33
C PRO A 32 -1.44 22.74 -14.30
N ASN A 33 -1.59 22.13 -15.47
CA ASN A 33 -1.81 20.68 -15.59
C ASN A 33 -0.47 19.96 -15.44
N ILE A 34 -0.18 19.40 -14.26
CA ILE A 34 1.08 18.75 -13.94
C ILE A 34 0.90 17.26 -13.62
N TYR A 35 1.95 16.47 -13.88
CA TYR A 35 2.04 15.07 -13.51
C TYR A 35 3.33 14.78 -12.71
N PRO A 36 3.24 14.06 -11.57
CA PRO A 36 2.01 13.76 -10.84
C PRO A 36 1.29 15.02 -10.34
N ASP A 37 -0.01 14.93 -10.08
CA ASP A 37 -0.79 16.08 -9.61
C ASP A 37 -0.54 16.36 -8.13
N TYR A 38 0.39 17.28 -7.86
CA TYR A 38 0.69 17.80 -6.53
C TYR A 38 0.04 19.15 -6.23
N THR A 39 -0.96 19.57 -7.01
CA THR A 39 -1.62 20.86 -6.76
C THR A 39 -2.45 20.79 -5.47
N ASN A 40 -2.16 21.68 -4.50
CA ASN A 40 -2.92 21.82 -3.26
C ASN A 40 -2.97 20.56 -2.37
N VAL A 41 -1.93 19.72 -2.45
CA VAL A 41 -1.80 18.53 -1.60
C VAL A 41 -1.20 18.90 -0.23
N THR A 42 -1.38 18.02 0.76
CA THR A 42 -0.70 18.11 2.06
C THR A 42 0.34 17.00 2.15
N VAL A 43 1.59 17.34 2.47
CA VAL A 43 2.70 16.40 2.56
C VAL A 43 3.35 16.38 3.94
N PRO A 44 3.99 15.26 4.34
CA PRO A 44 4.73 15.19 5.59
C PRO A 44 6.01 16.01 5.50
N ILE A 45 6.44 16.58 6.63
CA ILE A 45 7.66 17.41 6.69
C ILE A 45 8.93 16.69 6.22
N ASN A 46 9.00 15.37 6.39
CA ASN A 46 10.13 14.53 6.03
C ASN A 46 9.99 13.85 4.65
N ILE A 47 9.00 14.21 3.83
CA ILE A 47 8.82 13.58 2.51
C ILE A 47 9.99 13.89 1.57
N ALA A 48 10.35 12.93 0.71
CA ALA A 48 11.22 13.13 -0.42
C ALA A 48 10.75 14.29 -1.32
N PRO A 49 11.67 14.94 -2.08
CA PRO A 49 11.27 16.05 -2.94
C PRO A 49 10.18 15.66 -3.93
N LEU A 50 9.17 16.52 -4.08
CA LEU A 50 8.12 16.30 -5.06
C LEU A 50 8.62 16.70 -6.44
N THR A 51 8.83 15.71 -7.31
CA THR A 51 9.18 15.96 -8.71
C THR A 51 7.95 15.91 -9.59
N PHE A 52 7.78 16.87 -10.49
CA PHE A 52 6.66 16.89 -11.43
C PHE A 52 7.04 17.54 -12.76
N GLU A 53 6.23 17.34 -13.79
CA GLU A 53 6.36 17.99 -15.09
C GLU A 53 4.99 18.45 -15.60
N MET A 54 4.96 19.27 -16.64
CA MET A 54 3.70 19.58 -17.32
C MET A 54 3.15 18.31 -18.00
N ASP A 55 1.87 18.03 -17.78
CA ASP A 55 1.19 16.93 -18.45
C ASP A 55 0.79 17.36 -19.87
N GLY A 56 1.74 17.19 -20.78
CA GLY A 56 1.66 17.60 -22.18
C GLY A 56 3.01 18.09 -22.71
N LYS A 57 3.07 18.34 -24.03
CA LYS A 57 4.29 18.86 -24.66
C LYS A 57 4.41 20.36 -24.45
N VAL A 58 5.54 20.78 -23.89
CA VAL A 58 5.95 22.18 -23.71
C VAL A 58 7.38 22.39 -24.22
N GLU A 59 7.70 23.62 -24.64
CA GLU A 59 9.03 23.96 -25.16
C GLU A 59 10.02 24.17 -24.02
N GLY A 60 9.59 24.88 -22.98
CA GLY A 60 10.33 25.16 -21.75
C GLY A 60 9.40 25.25 -20.54
N MET A 61 9.96 25.06 -19.35
CA MET A 61 9.27 25.24 -18.08
C MET A 61 10.26 25.77 -17.05
N VAL A 62 9.83 26.73 -16.24
CA VAL A 62 10.55 27.20 -15.05
C VAL A 62 9.57 27.17 -13.89
N THR A 63 10.00 26.63 -12.76
CA THR A 63 9.17 26.54 -11.55
C THR A 63 9.89 27.19 -10.39
N LYS A 64 9.17 28.04 -9.67
CA LYS A 64 9.62 28.69 -8.44
C LYS A 64 8.87 28.11 -7.26
N LEU A 65 9.60 27.61 -6.27
CA LEU A 65 9.08 27.16 -4.99
C LEU A 65 9.57 28.11 -3.88
N THR A 66 8.68 28.58 -3.02
CA THR A 66 9.02 29.53 -1.95
C THR A 66 8.32 29.22 -0.64
N ALA A 67 9.06 29.33 0.47
CA ALA A 67 8.52 29.30 1.82
C ALA A 67 9.43 30.07 2.78
N GLY A 68 8.90 31.07 3.48
CA GLY A 68 9.71 31.96 4.32
C GLY A 68 10.78 32.68 3.49
N ASP A 69 12.03 32.55 3.92
CA ASP A 69 13.21 33.10 3.21
C ASP A 69 13.83 32.09 2.22
N GLU A 70 13.32 30.86 2.16
CA GLU A 70 13.83 29.79 1.28
C GLU A 70 13.18 29.87 -0.10
N GLU A 71 14.00 29.70 -1.14
CA GLU A 71 13.59 29.74 -2.55
C GLU A 71 14.35 28.69 -3.36
N ILE A 72 13.60 27.91 -4.16
CA ILE A 72 14.15 26.97 -5.14
C ILE A 72 13.63 27.36 -6.52
N ILE A 73 14.52 27.48 -7.50
CA ILE A 73 14.17 27.67 -8.91
C ILE A 73 14.63 26.44 -9.69
N CYS A 74 13.68 25.72 -10.27
CA CYS A 74 13.94 24.61 -11.18
C CYS A 74 13.72 25.07 -12.62
N ASP A 75 14.70 24.82 -13.49
CA ASP A 75 14.63 25.05 -14.94
C ASP A 75 14.72 23.71 -15.67
N GLY A 76 13.95 23.57 -16.75
CA GLY A 76 13.83 22.35 -17.54
C GLY A 76 12.42 21.75 -17.48
N ARG A 77 12.18 20.74 -18.30
CA ARG A 77 10.84 20.11 -18.42
C ARG A 77 10.38 19.37 -17.17
N LYS A 78 11.30 19.01 -16.28
CA LYS A 78 11.03 18.31 -15.03
C LYS A 78 11.46 19.19 -13.86
N VAL A 79 10.55 19.41 -12.91
CA VAL A 79 10.84 20.02 -11.63
C VAL A 79 11.46 18.93 -10.75
N GLN A 80 12.72 19.09 -10.38
CA GLN A 80 13.45 18.13 -9.54
C GLN A 80 14.28 18.93 -8.52
N PRO A 81 13.66 19.37 -7.40
CA PRO A 81 14.38 20.11 -6.36
C PRO A 81 15.53 19.27 -5.80
N ASP A 82 16.64 19.91 -5.46
CA ASP A 82 17.70 19.25 -4.71
C ASP A 82 17.19 18.78 -3.35
N ALA A 83 17.68 17.64 -2.88
CA ALA A 83 17.16 17.00 -1.67
C ALA A 83 17.46 17.80 -0.40
N ASP A 84 18.59 18.50 -0.33
CA ASP A 84 18.95 19.28 0.85
C ASP A 84 18.24 20.64 0.84
N ASP A 85 18.14 21.30 -0.32
CA ASP A 85 17.34 22.52 -0.47
C ASP A 85 15.85 22.24 -0.18
N TRP A 86 15.32 21.10 -0.64
CA TRP A 86 13.95 20.69 -0.35
C TRP A 86 13.69 20.54 1.15
N LYS A 87 14.61 19.94 1.91
CA LYS A 87 14.47 19.80 3.37
C LYS A 87 14.46 21.16 4.07
N LEU A 88 15.29 22.11 3.63
CA LEU A 88 15.28 23.48 4.17
C LEU A 88 13.93 24.15 3.88
N LEU A 89 13.45 24.01 2.64
CA LEU A 89 12.17 24.55 2.20
C LEU A 89 10.98 23.95 2.97
N THR A 90 10.94 22.63 3.20
CA THR A 90 9.85 21.99 3.97
C THR A 90 9.90 22.35 5.45
N GLU A 91 11.08 22.49 6.06
CA GLU A 91 11.19 22.94 7.46
C GLU A 91 10.73 24.41 7.60
N SER A 92 11.10 25.28 6.64
CA SER A 92 10.60 26.66 6.58
C SER A 92 9.08 26.73 6.41
N ALA A 93 8.50 25.79 5.65
CA ALA A 93 7.07 25.69 5.39
C ALA A 93 6.27 24.94 6.48
N LYS A 94 6.89 24.44 7.55
CA LYS A 94 6.25 23.61 8.58
C LYS A 94 4.98 24.24 9.15
N GLY A 95 3.85 23.54 9.01
CA GLY A 95 2.53 24.02 9.44
C GLY A 95 1.92 25.10 8.55
N ASN A 96 2.57 25.46 7.46
CA ASN A 96 2.17 26.44 6.46
C ASN A 96 2.18 25.79 5.05
N ALA A 97 2.58 26.54 4.04
CA ALA A 97 2.61 26.08 2.66
C ALA A 97 3.86 26.55 1.92
N ILE A 98 4.33 25.71 1.00
CA ILE A 98 5.23 26.07 -0.09
C ILE A 98 4.38 26.64 -1.21
N LYS A 99 4.63 27.89 -1.60
CA LYS A 99 3.98 28.50 -2.77
C LYS A 99 4.75 28.07 -4.03
N VAL A 100 4.01 27.58 -5.02
CA VAL A 100 4.54 27.11 -6.31
C VAL A 100 4.04 28.01 -7.43
N GLU A 101 4.97 28.58 -8.21
CA GLU A 101 4.68 29.35 -9.43
C GLU A 101 5.30 28.61 -10.62
N VAL A 102 4.47 28.30 -11.62
CA VAL A 102 4.88 27.55 -12.81
C VAL A 102 4.79 28.46 -14.04
N PHE A 103 5.89 28.57 -14.76
CA PHE A 103 6.04 29.31 -16.00
C PHE A 103 6.29 28.31 -17.11
N VAL A 104 5.54 28.41 -18.21
CA VAL A 104 5.66 27.51 -19.36
C VAL A 104 5.87 28.32 -20.62
N GLU A 105 6.78 27.85 -21.46
CA GLU A 105 7.03 28.41 -22.78
C GLU A 105 6.30 27.61 -23.85
N LYS A 106 5.59 28.34 -24.71
CA LYS A 106 4.93 27.80 -25.90
C LYS A 106 4.90 28.85 -27.01
N ASN A 107 5.39 28.48 -28.20
CA ASN A 107 5.53 29.39 -29.34
C ASN A 107 6.36 30.64 -28.99
N ASP A 108 7.49 30.46 -28.33
CA ASP A 108 8.39 31.53 -27.88
C ASP A 108 7.73 32.57 -26.94
N GLN A 109 6.64 32.21 -26.27
CA GLN A 109 5.93 33.04 -25.29
C GLN A 109 5.81 32.32 -23.96
N TRP A 110 6.18 33.01 -22.88
CA TRP A 110 6.03 32.53 -21.52
C TRP A 110 4.64 32.86 -20.97
N THR A 111 4.04 31.89 -20.28
CA THR A 111 2.82 32.06 -19.51
C THR A 111 3.05 31.57 -18.09
N ARG A 112 2.75 32.41 -17.10
CA ARG A 112 2.67 32.03 -15.70
C ARG A 112 1.26 31.52 -15.40
N PHE A 113 1.17 30.29 -14.93
CA PHE A 113 -0.09 29.71 -14.47
C PHE A 113 -0.47 30.26 -13.09
N LYS A 114 -1.75 30.11 -12.73
CA LYS A 114 -2.23 30.43 -11.40
C LYS A 114 -1.40 29.67 -10.35
N PRO A 115 -0.76 30.37 -9.40
CA PRO A 115 0.03 29.73 -8.36
C PRO A 115 -0.82 28.79 -7.50
N PHE A 116 -0.19 27.75 -6.98
CA PHE A 116 -0.82 26.81 -6.05
C PHE A 116 0.08 26.57 -4.84
N ASN A 117 -0.46 25.88 -3.84
CA ASN A 117 0.25 25.57 -2.61
C ASN A 117 0.54 24.07 -2.49
N ILE A 118 1.66 23.74 -1.84
CA ILE A 118 1.88 22.44 -1.22
C ILE A 118 1.90 22.68 0.28
N TYR A 119 0.93 22.13 1.01
CA TYR A 119 0.86 22.31 2.46
C TYR A 119 1.81 21.34 3.15
N VAL A 120 2.60 21.81 4.12
CA VAL A 120 3.55 20.96 4.85
C VAL A 120 3.02 20.73 6.25
N SER A 121 2.59 19.49 6.52
CA SER A 121 2.14 19.09 7.84
C SER A 121 3.35 18.99 8.79
N PRO A 122 3.24 19.43 10.06
CA PRO A 122 4.27 19.19 11.06
C PRO A 122 4.38 17.71 11.44
N ASP A 123 3.38 16.89 11.11
CA ASP A 123 3.40 15.45 11.34
C ASP A 123 4.30 14.75 10.31
N SER A 124 5.34 14.06 10.78
CA SER A 124 6.17 13.21 9.93
C SER A 124 5.40 11.97 9.46
N ILE A 125 5.93 11.28 8.46
CA ILE A 125 5.46 9.95 8.03
C ILE A 125 6.47 8.88 8.43
N ASP A 126 6.04 7.62 8.55
CA ASP A 126 6.99 6.52 8.71
C ASP A 126 7.96 6.50 7.51
N PRO A 127 9.27 6.35 7.74
CA PRO A 127 10.28 6.60 6.71
C PRO A 127 10.29 5.55 5.60
N TYR A 128 9.62 4.40 5.76
CA TYR A 128 9.58 3.35 4.76
C TYR A 128 8.16 2.85 4.49
N ILE A 129 7.93 2.38 3.27
CA ILE A 129 6.84 1.47 2.92
C ILE A 129 7.41 0.20 2.33
N SER A 130 6.72 -0.93 2.50
CA SER A 130 6.90 -2.13 1.70
C SER A 130 5.73 -2.31 0.74
N TYR A 131 5.96 -3.05 -0.34
CA TYR A 131 4.91 -3.47 -1.26
C TYR A 131 5.38 -4.66 -2.09
N ARG A 132 4.43 -5.40 -2.65
CA ARG A 132 4.70 -6.43 -3.66
C ARG A 132 4.59 -5.83 -5.04
N LEU A 133 5.60 -6.04 -5.88
CA LEU A 133 5.53 -5.79 -7.31
C LEU A 133 5.05 -7.04 -8.05
N ILE A 134 4.01 -6.87 -8.87
CA ILE A 134 3.38 -7.96 -9.62
C ILE A 134 2.86 -7.48 -10.97
N SER A 135 2.83 -8.37 -11.96
CA SER A 135 2.22 -8.07 -13.27
C SER A 135 0.70 -7.85 -13.13
N PRO A 136 0.09 -6.97 -13.95
CA PRO A 136 -1.32 -6.59 -13.80
C PRO A 136 -2.29 -7.76 -13.97
N SER A 137 -1.95 -8.83 -14.67
CA SER A 137 -2.85 -9.99 -14.82
C SER A 137 -2.80 -10.98 -13.64
N TYR A 138 -1.93 -10.80 -12.64
CA TYR A 138 -1.79 -11.71 -11.48
C TYR A 138 -1.49 -13.19 -11.83
N VAL A 139 -1.06 -13.49 -13.06
CA VAL A 139 -0.87 -14.87 -13.54
C VAL A 139 0.54 -15.45 -13.34
N THR A 140 1.55 -14.61 -13.11
CA THR A 140 2.95 -15.07 -13.10
C THR A 140 3.38 -15.49 -11.69
N TYR A 141 3.86 -16.73 -11.59
CA TYR A 141 4.48 -17.28 -10.37
C TYR A 141 6.00 -17.01 -10.33
N GLU A 142 6.47 -16.11 -11.18
CA GLU A 142 7.86 -15.71 -11.39
C GLU A 142 7.89 -14.18 -11.54
N GLU A 143 9.06 -13.58 -11.33
CA GLU A 143 9.29 -12.12 -11.39
C GLU A 143 8.39 -11.32 -10.41
N LEU A 144 8.22 -11.87 -9.21
CA LEU A 144 7.57 -11.20 -8.09
C LEU A 144 8.62 -10.81 -7.07
N THR A 145 8.55 -9.56 -6.62
CA THR A 145 9.43 -9.05 -5.57
C THR A 145 8.60 -8.41 -4.47
N ILE A 146 9.04 -8.57 -3.23
CA ILE A 146 8.64 -7.71 -2.12
C ILE A 146 9.72 -6.66 -2.01
N ASN A 147 9.34 -5.41 -2.17
CA ASN A 147 10.24 -4.26 -2.16
C ASN A 147 9.99 -3.40 -0.93
N GLN A 148 10.96 -2.54 -0.64
CA GLN A 148 10.86 -1.48 0.35
C GLN A 148 11.38 -0.17 -0.23
N ARG A 149 10.70 0.92 0.10
CA ARG A 149 10.94 2.26 -0.45
C ARG A 149 11.01 3.27 0.69
N CYS A 150 12.10 4.03 0.75
CA CYS A 150 12.27 5.09 1.74
C CYS A 150 11.49 6.34 1.32
N LEU A 151 10.49 6.75 2.09
CA LEU A 151 9.65 7.92 1.77
C LEU A 151 10.38 9.26 1.94
N GLU A 152 11.52 9.29 2.63
CA GLU A 152 12.31 10.50 2.85
C GLU A 152 13.27 10.81 1.68
N ASN A 153 13.47 9.85 0.77
CA ASN A 153 14.34 10.00 -0.40
C ASN A 153 13.87 9.14 -1.61
N TYR A 154 14.78 8.90 -2.56
CA TYR A 154 14.76 8.00 -3.75
C TYR A 154 14.81 6.48 -3.56
N ASP A 155 15.35 6.03 -2.44
CA ASP A 155 15.93 4.70 -2.35
C ASP A 155 14.86 3.61 -2.30
N GLU A 156 15.08 2.59 -3.13
CA GLU A 156 14.28 1.38 -3.19
C GLU A 156 15.21 0.16 -3.15
N SER A 157 14.82 -0.86 -2.41
CA SER A 157 15.55 -2.13 -2.38
C SER A 157 14.59 -3.31 -2.28
N VAL A 158 15.07 -4.48 -2.68
CA VAL A 158 14.30 -5.73 -2.64
C VAL A 158 14.47 -6.38 -1.26
N ILE A 159 13.36 -6.69 -0.59
CA ILE A 159 13.32 -7.53 0.62
C ILE A 159 13.46 -9.00 0.22
N TYR A 160 12.69 -9.44 -0.78
CA TYR A 160 12.78 -10.80 -1.32
C TYR A 160 12.39 -10.84 -2.80
N ASP A 161 13.13 -11.62 -3.57
CA ASP A 161 12.90 -11.89 -5.00
C ASP A 161 12.62 -13.39 -5.17
N ASN A 162 11.45 -13.74 -5.70
CA ASN A 162 11.05 -15.13 -5.88
C ASN A 162 11.92 -15.88 -6.90
N MET A 163 12.66 -15.17 -7.76
CA MET A 163 13.59 -15.78 -8.71
C MET A 163 14.78 -16.46 -8.03
N LEU A 164 15.05 -16.13 -6.76
CA LEU A 164 16.09 -16.83 -5.97
C LEU A 164 15.74 -18.30 -5.64
N CYS A 165 14.47 -18.66 -5.75
CA CYS A 165 13.96 -20.01 -5.52
C CYS A 165 13.10 -20.54 -6.69
N SER A 166 13.11 -19.87 -7.85
CA SER A 166 12.35 -20.30 -9.04
C SER A 166 13.31 -20.83 -10.10
N GLU A 167 13.05 -22.04 -10.60
CA GLU A 167 13.86 -22.67 -11.65
C GLU A 167 12.98 -23.40 -12.69
N GLY A 168 13.03 -22.96 -13.95
CA GLY A 168 12.35 -23.61 -15.07
C GLY A 168 10.83 -23.59 -14.93
N ALA A 169 10.21 -24.73 -14.64
CA ALA A 169 8.77 -24.83 -14.41
C ALA A 169 8.39 -24.67 -12.91
N ASN A 170 9.38 -24.53 -12.02
CA ASN A 170 9.20 -24.51 -10.58
C ASN A 170 9.14 -23.07 -10.04
N GLY A 171 8.15 -22.30 -10.47
CA GLY A 171 7.90 -20.95 -9.97
C GLY A 171 7.40 -20.92 -8.52
N GLN A 172 7.56 -19.78 -7.87
CA GLN A 172 7.10 -19.52 -6.50
C GLN A 172 6.28 -18.23 -6.46
N CYS A 173 5.00 -18.31 -6.12
CA CYS A 173 4.25 -17.09 -5.81
C CYS A 173 4.62 -16.59 -4.42
N ILE A 174 4.89 -15.29 -4.27
CA ILE A 174 5.05 -14.64 -2.98
C ILE A 174 3.89 -13.67 -2.72
N ASN A 175 3.33 -13.71 -1.51
CA ASN A 175 2.13 -12.95 -1.17
C ASN A 175 2.09 -12.55 0.33
N CYS A 176 1.23 -11.56 0.63
CA CYS A 176 0.76 -11.16 1.95
C CYS A 176 1.91 -10.93 2.94
N HIS A 177 2.83 -10.04 2.60
CA HIS A 177 3.81 -9.60 3.58
C HIS A 177 3.11 -8.73 4.64
N ASN A 178 3.47 -8.92 5.91
CA ASN A 178 2.89 -8.16 7.03
C ASN A 178 3.88 -8.04 8.18
N PHE A 179 3.82 -6.93 8.91
CA PHE A 179 4.76 -6.57 9.98
C PHE A 179 4.03 -6.41 11.30
N GLN A 180 4.69 -6.77 12.40
CA GLN A 180 4.21 -6.45 13.73
C GLN A 180 4.52 -4.99 14.06
N GLN A 181 3.49 -4.14 14.19
CA GLN A 181 3.65 -2.75 14.64
C GLN A 181 4.75 -1.99 13.88
N TYR A 182 4.73 -2.06 12.55
CA TYR A 182 5.67 -1.34 11.68
C TYR A 182 7.15 -1.75 11.85
N ASN A 183 7.42 -2.84 12.58
CA ASN A 183 8.77 -3.26 12.92
C ASN A 183 9.37 -4.13 11.80
N PRO A 184 10.41 -3.68 11.09
CA PRO A 184 11.04 -4.45 10.01
C PRO A 184 11.70 -5.76 10.48
N ASP A 185 12.02 -5.90 11.77
CA ASP A 185 12.63 -7.11 12.33
C ASP A 185 11.60 -8.21 12.66
N ARG A 186 10.31 -7.89 12.53
CA ARG A 186 9.19 -8.80 12.84
C ARG A 186 8.20 -8.79 11.70
N MET A 187 8.47 -9.66 10.73
CA MET A 187 7.71 -9.73 9.50
C MET A 187 7.39 -11.18 9.14
N GLN A 188 6.40 -11.34 8.27
CA GLN A 188 6.13 -12.62 7.64
C GLN A 188 5.74 -12.43 6.19
N PHE A 189 5.96 -13.45 5.36
CA PHE A 189 5.37 -13.53 4.02
C PHE A 189 5.16 -14.99 3.63
N HIS A 190 4.25 -15.23 2.67
CA HIS A 190 4.01 -16.56 2.16
C HIS A 190 4.77 -16.81 0.87
N ALA A 191 5.41 -17.98 0.79
CA ALA A 191 5.85 -18.59 -0.45
C ALA A 191 4.91 -19.75 -0.80
N ARG A 192 4.42 -19.80 -2.04
CA ARG A 192 3.49 -20.80 -2.55
C ARG A 192 4.08 -21.56 -3.73
N GLN A 193 3.58 -22.77 -3.96
CA GLN A 193 4.10 -23.72 -4.94
C GLN A 193 5.50 -24.21 -4.56
N ASN A 194 6.51 -23.94 -5.40
CA ASN A 194 7.85 -24.45 -5.16
C ASN A 194 8.40 -23.98 -3.82
N MET A 195 8.97 -24.92 -3.05
CA MET A 195 9.49 -24.67 -1.70
C MET A 195 8.50 -23.96 -0.76
N GLY A 196 7.20 -24.19 -0.94
CA GLY A 196 6.15 -23.46 -0.25
C GLY A 196 6.20 -23.56 1.27
N GLY A 197 5.81 -22.47 1.93
CA GLY A 197 5.79 -22.31 3.38
C GLY A 197 5.54 -20.85 3.77
N THR A 198 5.31 -20.61 5.05
CA THR A 198 5.24 -19.26 5.61
C THR A 198 6.59 -18.90 6.19
N ILE A 199 7.22 -17.86 5.66
CA ILE A 199 8.44 -17.30 6.25
C ILE A 199 8.05 -16.35 7.35
N ILE A 200 8.62 -16.55 8.53
CA ILE A 200 8.48 -15.67 9.69
C ILE A 200 9.88 -15.28 10.12
N ALA A 201 10.17 -13.97 10.05
CA ALA A 201 11.33 -13.37 10.66
C ALA A 201 10.92 -12.68 11.96
N CYS A 202 11.55 -13.04 13.07
CA CYS A 202 11.25 -12.46 14.37
C CYS A 202 12.52 -12.33 15.21
N ASP A 203 12.94 -11.09 15.49
CA ASP A 203 14.09 -10.78 16.36
C ASP A 203 15.40 -11.45 15.89
N GLY A 204 15.63 -11.50 14.56
CA GLY A 204 16.83 -12.08 13.95
C GLY A 204 16.76 -13.59 13.65
N ASP A 205 15.72 -14.28 14.11
CA ASP A 205 15.44 -15.66 13.73
C ASP A 205 14.53 -15.71 12.50
N ILE A 206 14.84 -16.60 11.53
CA ILE A 206 14.09 -16.76 10.29
C ILE A 206 13.66 -18.23 10.19
N GLN A 207 12.35 -18.46 10.25
CA GLN A 207 11.77 -19.80 10.18
C GLN A 207 10.88 -19.96 8.96
N LYS A 208 10.91 -21.14 8.37
CA LYS A 208 9.92 -21.60 7.39
C LYS A 208 8.92 -22.51 8.10
N ILE A 209 7.67 -22.09 8.17
CA ILE A 209 6.58 -22.80 8.85
C ILE A 209 5.69 -23.48 7.81
N ASP A 210 5.38 -24.76 8.02
CA ASP A 210 4.28 -25.43 7.31
C ASP A 210 3.03 -25.35 8.17
N MET A 211 2.10 -24.49 7.74
CA MET A 211 0.83 -24.27 8.44
C MET A 211 -0.23 -25.30 8.10
N ARG A 212 0.03 -26.21 7.15
CA ARG A 212 -0.93 -27.25 6.79
C ARG A 212 -1.06 -28.27 7.92
N ASN A 213 -2.30 -28.67 8.18
CA ASN A 213 -2.63 -29.70 9.14
C ASN A 213 -3.98 -30.31 8.74
N ASP A 214 -4.22 -31.58 9.06
CA ASP A 214 -5.50 -32.25 8.74
C ASP A 214 -6.73 -31.59 9.43
N SER A 215 -6.50 -30.77 10.46
CA SER A 215 -7.55 -30.03 11.20
C SER A 215 -7.66 -28.55 10.81
N ILE A 216 -6.94 -28.11 9.76
CA ILE A 216 -6.99 -26.75 9.24
C ILE A 216 -7.28 -26.81 7.74
N LEU A 217 -8.22 -25.99 7.27
CA LEU A 217 -8.63 -25.94 5.87
C LEU A 217 -7.46 -25.81 4.88
N SER A 218 -6.59 -24.81 5.09
CA SER A 218 -5.44 -24.57 4.22
C SER A 218 -4.31 -23.84 4.96
N ALA A 219 -3.18 -23.60 4.30
CA ALA A 219 -2.15 -22.75 4.89
C ALA A 219 -2.67 -21.30 5.02
N GLY A 220 -2.32 -20.59 6.10
CA GLY A 220 -2.75 -19.20 6.33
C GLY A 220 -2.44 -18.28 5.15
N VAL A 221 -3.41 -17.45 4.74
CA VAL A 221 -3.41 -16.60 3.54
C VAL A 221 -3.30 -15.13 3.90
N TYR A 222 -4.27 -14.55 4.60
CA TYR A 222 -4.24 -13.14 5.00
C TYR A 222 -3.85 -13.00 6.47
N PRO A 223 -2.67 -12.47 6.79
CA PRO A 223 -2.14 -12.39 8.15
C PRO A 223 -2.53 -11.09 8.88
N THR A 224 -2.49 -11.15 10.20
CA THR A 224 -2.31 -9.98 11.06
C THR A 224 -1.54 -10.35 12.32
N TRP A 225 -0.45 -9.62 12.58
CA TRP A 225 0.29 -9.76 13.83
C TRP A 225 -0.47 -9.14 14.99
N HIS A 226 -0.53 -9.84 16.12
CA HIS A 226 -0.91 -9.23 17.38
C HIS A 226 0.04 -8.06 17.69
N PRO A 227 -0.42 -6.91 18.23
CA PRO A 227 0.41 -5.73 18.42
C PRO A 227 1.74 -5.96 19.16
N TRP A 228 1.77 -6.81 20.20
CA TRP A 228 2.99 -7.04 21.00
C TRP A 228 3.29 -8.51 21.35
N LEU A 229 2.39 -9.44 21.03
CA LEU A 229 2.60 -10.87 21.33
C LEU A 229 3.21 -11.53 20.10
N LYS A 230 4.01 -12.58 20.28
CA LYS A 230 4.48 -13.42 19.16
C LYS A 230 3.33 -14.34 18.72
N TYR A 231 2.30 -13.71 18.17
CA TYR A 231 1.01 -14.32 17.85
C TYR A 231 0.48 -13.71 16.56
N ILE A 232 0.04 -14.55 15.63
CA ILE A 232 -0.48 -14.11 14.32
C ILE A 232 -1.83 -14.77 14.09
N VAL A 233 -2.80 -14.00 13.63
CA VAL A 233 -4.06 -14.54 13.13
C VAL A 233 -4.01 -14.56 11.62
N TYR A 234 -4.46 -15.66 11.03
CA TYR A 234 -4.60 -15.83 9.60
C TYR A 234 -6.06 -16.12 9.27
N SER A 235 -6.53 -15.62 8.13
CA SER A 235 -7.55 -16.39 7.41
C SER A 235 -6.86 -17.54 6.67
N THR A 236 -7.52 -18.67 6.58
CA THR A 236 -7.16 -19.76 5.66
C THR A 236 -8.21 -19.80 4.58
N ASN A 237 -7.83 -19.91 3.31
CA ASN A 237 -8.76 -19.77 2.20
C ASN A 237 -8.47 -20.80 1.11
N MET A 238 -9.53 -21.24 0.45
CA MET A 238 -9.47 -21.97 -0.82
C MET A 238 -9.70 -20.99 -1.98
N THR A 239 -8.63 -20.29 -2.35
CA THR A 239 -8.68 -19.17 -3.29
C THR A 239 -8.68 -19.65 -4.75
N ALA A 240 -9.60 -19.09 -5.54
CA ALA A 240 -9.66 -19.23 -6.98
C ALA A 240 -9.72 -17.86 -7.66
N GLN A 241 -9.43 -17.84 -8.96
CA GLN A 241 -9.43 -16.62 -9.76
C GLN A 241 -10.10 -16.87 -11.11
N ILE A 242 -10.79 -15.85 -11.62
CA ILE A 242 -11.34 -15.84 -12.97
C ILE A 242 -11.00 -14.55 -13.70
N PHE A 243 -11.02 -14.64 -15.03
CA PHE A 243 -10.76 -13.54 -15.95
C PHE A 243 -12.00 -13.31 -16.80
N HIS A 244 -12.57 -12.13 -16.71
CA HIS A 244 -13.72 -11.74 -17.50
C HIS A 244 -13.28 -11.20 -18.86
N SER A 245 -13.86 -11.74 -19.94
CA SER A 245 -13.55 -11.26 -21.30
C SER A 245 -14.25 -9.95 -21.67
N VAL A 246 -15.33 -9.59 -20.96
CA VAL A 246 -16.21 -8.45 -21.31
C VAL A 246 -16.56 -7.54 -20.12
N ASP A 247 -16.39 -8.02 -18.89
CA ASP A 247 -16.69 -7.22 -17.70
C ASP A 247 -15.59 -6.16 -17.50
N PRO A 248 -15.93 -4.89 -17.21
CA PRO A 248 -14.95 -3.89 -16.83
C PRO A 248 -14.11 -4.32 -15.60
N ASN A 249 -14.71 -5.04 -14.65
CA ASN A 249 -14.00 -5.68 -13.54
C ASN A 249 -13.31 -6.95 -14.07
N LYS A 250 -12.13 -6.78 -14.68
CA LYS A 250 -11.45 -7.81 -15.49
C LYS A 250 -11.09 -9.08 -14.72
N ILE A 251 -10.81 -8.96 -13.43
CA ILE A 251 -10.32 -10.05 -12.58
C ILE A 251 -11.22 -10.11 -11.35
N GLU A 252 -11.70 -11.32 -11.06
CA GLU A 252 -12.33 -11.62 -9.78
C GLU A 252 -11.50 -12.69 -9.08
N VAL A 253 -11.25 -12.47 -7.79
CA VAL A 253 -10.65 -13.47 -6.90
C VAL A 253 -11.66 -13.72 -5.80
N PHE A 254 -11.92 -15.00 -5.57
CA PHE A 254 -12.91 -15.43 -4.60
C PHE A 254 -12.38 -16.65 -3.84
N ASP A 255 -12.96 -16.86 -2.66
CA ASP A 255 -12.64 -17.98 -1.80
C ASP A 255 -13.87 -18.89 -1.73
N THR A 256 -13.71 -20.18 -2.04
CA THR A 256 -14.82 -21.15 -1.96
C THR A 256 -15.05 -21.66 -0.55
N GLU A 257 -14.01 -21.63 0.27
CA GLU A 257 -14.04 -22.01 1.67
C GLU A 257 -13.04 -21.12 2.40
N SER A 258 -13.32 -20.80 3.66
CA SER A 258 -12.34 -20.14 4.52
C SER A 258 -12.63 -20.35 6.00
N ASP A 259 -11.58 -20.21 6.81
CA ASP A 259 -11.64 -20.20 8.27
C ASP A 259 -10.75 -19.07 8.81
N LEU A 260 -10.82 -18.81 10.13
CA LEU A 260 -9.80 -18.05 10.86
C LEU A 260 -9.02 -18.96 11.79
N ILE A 261 -7.69 -18.86 11.75
CA ILE A 261 -6.79 -19.55 12.68
C ILE A 261 -5.90 -18.57 13.44
N ALA A 262 -5.56 -18.93 14.67
CA ALA A 262 -4.54 -18.29 15.47
C ALA A 262 -3.27 -19.13 15.48
N TYR A 263 -2.12 -18.50 15.38
CA TYR A 263 -0.80 -19.13 15.50
C TYR A 263 0.00 -18.50 16.63
N ASP A 264 0.34 -19.32 17.64
CA ASP A 264 1.27 -19.00 18.72
C ASP A 264 2.68 -19.44 18.31
N LEU A 265 3.54 -18.45 18.06
CA LEU A 265 4.90 -18.70 17.56
C LEU A 265 5.79 -19.34 18.63
N GLU A 266 5.56 -19.01 19.91
CA GLU A 266 6.39 -19.53 21.01
C GLU A 266 6.11 -21.01 21.25
N LYS A 267 4.83 -21.40 21.19
CA LYS A 267 4.41 -22.79 21.33
C LYS A 267 4.45 -23.58 20.03
N ASN A 268 4.53 -22.89 18.89
CA ASN A 268 4.33 -23.45 17.55
C ASN A 268 2.98 -24.16 17.44
N GLU A 269 1.94 -23.54 17.99
CA GLU A 269 0.58 -24.09 18.09
C GLU A 269 -0.39 -23.28 17.25
N VAL A 270 -1.31 -23.98 16.59
CA VAL A 270 -2.39 -23.40 15.78
C VAL A 270 -3.75 -23.85 16.28
N THR A 271 -4.73 -22.94 16.25
CA THR A 271 -6.11 -23.23 16.67
C THR A 271 -7.11 -22.47 15.79
N ASN A 272 -8.23 -23.13 15.46
CA ASN A 272 -9.35 -22.47 14.80
C ASN A 272 -10.05 -21.47 15.74
N ILE A 273 -10.37 -20.29 15.22
CA ILE A 273 -11.12 -19.22 15.89
C ILE A 273 -12.52 -19.05 15.27
N GLU A 274 -12.64 -19.29 13.97
CA GLU A 274 -13.88 -19.40 13.21
C GLU A 274 -13.68 -20.50 12.17
N ASN A 275 -14.67 -21.39 11.98
CA ASN A 275 -14.58 -22.50 11.04
C ASN A 275 -15.98 -23.02 10.61
N ASP A 276 -16.90 -22.10 10.33
CA ASP A 276 -18.24 -22.45 9.84
C ASP A 276 -18.19 -22.62 8.31
N PRO A 277 -18.56 -23.79 7.76
CA PRO A 277 -18.47 -24.03 6.31
C PRO A 277 -19.44 -23.18 5.47
N THR A 278 -20.37 -22.44 6.10
CA THR A 278 -21.28 -21.50 5.44
C THR A 278 -20.81 -20.05 5.52
N GLU A 279 -19.64 -19.81 6.10
CA GLU A 279 -19.05 -18.49 6.25
C GLU A 279 -17.76 -18.39 5.45
N LEU A 280 -17.51 -17.18 4.95
CA LEU A 280 -16.31 -16.85 4.22
C LEU A 280 -15.53 -15.75 4.97
N GLU A 281 -14.68 -16.09 5.94
CA GLU A 281 -13.83 -15.17 6.68
C GLU A 281 -12.55 -14.73 5.95
N CYS A 282 -12.27 -13.43 5.98
CA CYS A 282 -11.10 -12.80 5.36
C CYS A 282 -10.55 -11.61 6.17
N PHE A 283 -9.32 -11.22 5.82
CA PHE A 283 -8.66 -9.98 6.23
C PHE A 283 -8.75 -9.66 7.74
N PRO A 284 -8.27 -10.56 8.62
CA PRO A 284 -8.17 -10.24 10.03
C PRO A 284 -7.27 -9.03 10.26
N PHE A 285 -7.58 -8.22 11.28
CA PHE A 285 -6.79 -7.07 11.70
C PHE A 285 -6.95 -6.78 13.19
N TRP A 286 -5.85 -6.69 13.92
CA TRP A 286 -5.88 -6.35 15.34
C TRP A 286 -6.15 -4.86 15.56
N ALA A 287 -7.00 -4.57 16.54
CA ALA A 287 -7.01 -3.25 17.15
C ALA A 287 -5.65 -2.95 17.81
N PRO A 288 -5.23 -1.67 17.86
CA PRO A 288 -3.95 -1.30 18.49
C PRO A 288 -3.85 -1.69 19.97
N ASP A 289 -4.99 -1.87 20.65
CA ASP A 289 -5.09 -2.26 22.04
C ASP A 289 -4.89 -3.77 22.30
N GLY A 290 -4.64 -4.58 21.26
CA GLY A 290 -4.40 -6.01 21.37
C GLY A 290 -5.51 -6.80 22.06
N LYS A 291 -6.73 -6.25 22.15
CA LYS A 291 -7.87 -6.87 22.85
C LYS A 291 -9.07 -7.09 21.96
N THR A 292 -9.00 -6.62 20.73
CA THR A 292 -10.06 -6.80 19.74
C THR A 292 -9.45 -7.18 18.41
N LEU A 293 -9.96 -8.25 17.81
CA LEU A 293 -9.66 -8.66 16.44
C LEU A 293 -10.85 -8.25 15.56
N TYR A 294 -10.61 -7.51 14.49
CA TYR A 294 -11.58 -7.22 13.44
C TYR A 294 -11.31 -8.12 12.23
N TYR A 295 -12.35 -8.42 11.45
CA TYR A 295 -12.25 -9.21 10.22
C TYR A 295 -13.53 -8.99 9.39
N CYS A 296 -13.56 -9.49 8.16
CA CYS A 296 -14.79 -9.54 7.38
C CYS A 296 -15.26 -10.98 7.18
N SER A 297 -16.56 -11.21 7.11
CA SER A 297 -17.16 -12.52 6.79
C SER A 297 -18.37 -12.36 5.89
N ALA A 298 -18.54 -13.24 4.91
CA ALA A 298 -19.76 -13.35 4.12
C ALA A 298 -20.44 -14.70 4.36
N HIS A 299 -21.75 -14.67 4.62
CA HIS A 299 -22.54 -15.89 4.69
C HIS A 299 -22.92 -16.35 3.28
N PHE A 300 -22.62 -17.60 2.93
CA PHE A 300 -22.97 -18.18 1.64
C PHE A 300 -23.31 -19.67 1.76
N GLU A 301 -24.59 -20.00 1.56
CA GLU A 301 -25.02 -21.40 1.51
C GLU A 301 -24.91 -21.96 0.09
N TYR A 302 -24.06 -22.99 -0.05
CA TYR A 302 -23.99 -23.80 -1.25
C TYR A 302 -25.25 -24.64 -1.42
N LYS A 303 -25.72 -24.77 -2.67
CA LYS A 303 -26.85 -25.66 -2.99
C LYS A 303 -26.41 -27.10 -3.24
N ASP A 304 -25.10 -27.33 -3.34
CA ASP A 304 -24.47 -28.63 -3.63
C ASP A 304 -25.02 -29.31 -4.89
N THR A 305 -25.40 -28.50 -5.88
CA THR A 305 -25.93 -28.99 -7.17
C THR A 305 -24.88 -28.99 -8.29
N ILE A 306 -23.83 -28.20 -8.12
CA ILE A 306 -22.69 -28.06 -9.04
C ILE A 306 -21.41 -27.86 -8.21
N ASP A 307 -20.26 -27.82 -8.88
CA ASP A 307 -18.98 -27.46 -8.28
C ASP A 307 -19.05 -26.10 -7.55
N HIS A 308 -18.53 -26.02 -6.33
CA HIS A 308 -18.60 -24.82 -5.48
C HIS A 308 -17.97 -23.59 -6.14
N GLY A 309 -16.85 -23.76 -6.85
CA GLY A 309 -16.23 -22.68 -7.60
C GLY A 309 -17.16 -22.13 -8.69
N LYS A 310 -17.79 -23.03 -9.47
CA LYS A 310 -18.79 -22.62 -10.47
C LYS A 310 -20.01 -21.95 -9.86
N GLU A 311 -20.51 -22.46 -8.74
CA GLU A 311 -21.66 -21.88 -8.06
C GLU A 311 -21.38 -20.47 -7.56
N LEU A 312 -20.23 -20.27 -6.91
CA LEU A 312 -19.83 -18.96 -6.40
C LEU A 312 -19.64 -17.96 -7.56
N ILE A 313 -19.04 -18.37 -8.67
CA ILE A 313 -18.95 -17.52 -9.88
C ILE A 313 -20.33 -17.09 -10.37
N MET A 314 -21.28 -18.03 -10.44
CA MET A 314 -22.65 -17.74 -10.93
C MET A 314 -23.46 -16.87 -9.96
N ARG A 315 -23.17 -16.96 -8.66
CA ARG A 315 -23.88 -16.27 -7.56
C ARG A 315 -22.99 -15.24 -6.86
N ASN A 316 -21.94 -14.73 -7.52
CA ASN A 316 -20.95 -13.83 -6.89
C ASN A 316 -21.61 -12.57 -6.31
N GLU A 317 -22.68 -12.08 -6.95
CA GLU A 317 -23.43 -10.93 -6.47
C GLU A 317 -24.10 -11.17 -5.09
N GLU A 318 -24.34 -12.43 -4.71
CA GLU A 318 -24.88 -12.81 -3.38
C GLU A 318 -23.80 -12.79 -2.30
N VAL A 319 -22.51 -12.86 -2.67
CA VAL A 319 -21.41 -12.85 -1.71
C VAL A 319 -21.16 -11.42 -1.22
N LYS A 320 -21.65 -11.13 -0.02
CA LYS A 320 -21.55 -9.81 0.63
C LYS A 320 -20.84 -9.94 1.98
N TYR A 321 -19.65 -9.36 2.09
CA TYR A 321 -18.89 -9.39 3.32
C TYR A 321 -19.37 -8.30 4.27
N ASN A 322 -19.66 -8.70 5.51
CA ASN A 322 -19.92 -7.81 6.63
C ASN A 322 -18.65 -7.68 7.47
N LEU A 323 -18.54 -6.60 8.26
CA LEU A 323 -17.45 -6.44 9.21
C LEU A 323 -17.85 -6.97 10.57
N TYR A 324 -16.97 -7.77 11.17
CA TYR A 324 -17.15 -8.38 12.48
C TYR A 324 -15.95 -8.07 13.38
N LYS A 325 -16.13 -8.33 14.68
CA LYS A 325 -15.05 -8.32 15.67
C LYS A 325 -15.19 -9.48 16.65
N LYS A 326 -14.07 -9.85 17.28
CA LYS A 326 -14.01 -10.74 18.45
C LYS A 326 -13.17 -10.06 19.53
N ARG A 327 -13.64 -10.14 20.78
CA ARG A 327 -12.80 -9.79 21.93
C ARG A 327 -11.71 -10.85 22.13
N PHE A 328 -10.55 -10.44 22.62
CA PHE A 328 -9.43 -11.31 22.91
C PHE A 328 -8.87 -10.98 24.29
N ASN A 329 -8.57 -12.01 25.07
CA ASN A 329 -7.86 -11.88 26.34
C ASN A 329 -6.40 -12.30 26.16
N PRO A 330 -5.43 -11.36 26.18
CA PRO A 330 -4.01 -11.68 26.00
C PRO A 330 -3.39 -12.47 27.16
N GLU A 331 -4.04 -12.55 28.32
CA GLU A 331 -3.55 -13.36 29.45
C GLU A 331 -3.94 -14.83 29.31
N THR A 332 -5.14 -15.11 28.79
CA THR A 332 -5.65 -16.48 28.62
C THR A 332 -5.55 -17.01 27.19
N MET A 333 -5.21 -16.15 26.23
CA MET A 333 -5.18 -16.42 24.79
C MET A 333 -6.54 -16.86 24.22
N GLN A 334 -7.64 -16.40 24.83
CA GLN A 334 -9.00 -16.80 24.45
C GLN A 334 -9.74 -15.71 23.68
N PHE A 335 -10.50 -16.14 22.67
CA PHE A 335 -11.41 -15.29 21.92
C PHE A 335 -12.84 -15.38 22.47
N GLY A 336 -13.55 -14.25 22.46
CA GLY A 336 -14.99 -14.18 22.72
C GLY A 336 -15.83 -14.52 21.48
N PRO A 337 -17.17 -14.43 21.58
CA PRO A 337 -18.06 -14.63 20.44
C PRO A 337 -17.84 -13.57 19.35
N ARG A 338 -18.26 -13.87 18.12
CA ARG A 338 -18.29 -12.88 17.03
C ARG A 338 -19.36 -11.83 17.28
N GLU A 339 -19.03 -10.56 17.02
CA GLU A 339 -19.91 -9.40 17.16
C GLU A 339 -19.95 -8.64 15.82
N LEU A 340 -21.15 -8.37 15.29
CA LEU A 340 -21.32 -7.57 14.07
C LEU A 340 -20.89 -6.11 14.31
N VAL A 341 -20.09 -5.56 13.41
CA VAL A 341 -19.64 -4.16 13.40
C VAL A 341 -20.37 -3.37 12.33
N PHE A 342 -20.49 -3.94 11.12
CA PHE A 342 -21.15 -3.29 9.99
C PHE A 342 -21.79 -4.32 9.06
N ALA A 343 -23.10 -4.17 8.82
CA ALA A 343 -23.90 -4.97 7.91
C ALA A 343 -23.92 -4.35 6.50
N ALA A 344 -22.88 -4.59 5.71
CA ALA A 344 -22.79 -4.10 4.34
C ALA A 344 -23.84 -4.75 3.42
N ASP A 345 -24.16 -6.02 3.68
CA ASP A 345 -25.20 -6.79 3.01
C ASP A 345 -26.58 -6.12 3.04
N SER A 346 -26.93 -5.47 4.16
CA SER A 346 -28.18 -4.73 4.33
C SER A 346 -28.30 -3.52 3.39
N LEU A 347 -27.17 -3.08 2.84
CA LEU A 347 -27.06 -2.04 1.83
C LEU A 347 -26.85 -2.61 0.41
N GLY A 348 -26.88 -3.93 0.25
CA GLY A 348 -26.56 -4.61 -1.01
C GLY A 348 -25.10 -4.49 -1.41
N LYS A 349 -24.20 -4.27 -0.45
CA LYS A 349 -22.76 -4.01 -0.63
C LYS A 349 -21.90 -5.06 0.09
N SER A 350 -20.60 -5.06 -0.19
CA SER A 350 -19.59 -5.90 0.44
C SER A 350 -18.48 -5.03 1.04
N ALA A 351 -18.13 -5.26 2.31
CA ALA A 351 -17.12 -4.51 3.05
C ALA A 351 -15.92 -5.40 3.43
N THR A 352 -14.71 -4.98 3.07
CA THR A 352 -13.48 -5.76 3.27
C THR A 352 -12.34 -4.90 3.81
N LEU A 353 -11.22 -5.56 4.15
CA LEU A 353 -9.99 -4.91 4.63
C LEU A 353 -10.23 -3.94 5.80
N PRO A 354 -10.83 -4.37 6.93
CA PRO A 354 -10.95 -3.51 8.09
C PRO A 354 -9.54 -3.14 8.60
N ARG A 355 -9.24 -1.84 8.66
CA ARG A 355 -7.97 -1.29 9.15
C ARG A 355 -8.25 -0.22 10.19
N ILE A 356 -7.79 -0.48 11.41
CA ILE A 356 -8.00 0.40 12.56
C ILE A 356 -6.86 1.42 12.63
N SER A 357 -7.19 2.69 12.85
CA SER A 357 -6.20 3.74 13.10
C SER A 357 -5.39 3.43 14.37
N PRO A 358 -4.12 3.86 14.48
CA PRO A 358 -3.27 3.58 15.65
C PRO A 358 -3.82 4.07 16.99
N ASP A 359 -4.66 5.10 16.99
CA ASP A 359 -5.35 5.59 18.19
C ASP A 359 -6.62 4.77 18.56
N GLY A 360 -6.98 3.77 17.75
CA GLY A 360 -8.13 2.91 17.94
C GLY A 360 -9.48 3.55 17.62
N ARG A 361 -9.51 4.78 17.09
CA ARG A 361 -10.74 5.55 16.91
C ARG A 361 -11.46 5.28 15.59
N TYR A 362 -10.71 5.08 14.51
CA TYR A 362 -11.26 5.00 13.17
C TYR A 362 -11.05 3.62 12.57
N LEU A 363 -12.08 3.07 11.94
CA LEU A 363 -12.00 1.88 11.11
C LEU A 363 -12.18 2.31 9.65
N MET A 364 -11.11 2.22 8.86
CA MET A 364 -11.16 2.39 7.42
C MET A 364 -11.34 1.02 6.76
N PHE A 365 -12.18 0.94 5.73
CA PHE A 365 -12.46 -0.29 4.99
C PHE A 365 -12.80 0.02 3.53
N THR A 366 -12.73 -0.98 2.65
CA THR A 366 -13.15 -0.85 1.25
C THR A 366 -14.57 -1.37 1.10
N LEU A 367 -15.45 -0.61 0.44
CA LEU A 367 -16.84 -0.98 0.17
C LEU A 367 -17.07 -1.04 -1.34
N ALA A 368 -17.56 -2.18 -1.84
CA ALA A 368 -17.91 -2.37 -3.26
C ALA A 368 -19.24 -3.11 -3.39
N LYS A 369 -19.68 -3.39 -4.63
CA LYS A 369 -20.93 -4.11 -4.87
C LYS A 369 -20.96 -5.49 -4.23
N SER A 370 -19.96 -6.34 -4.42
CA SER A 370 -19.95 -7.75 -3.98
C SER A 370 -18.53 -8.29 -3.89
N GLY A 371 -18.36 -9.53 -3.43
CA GLY A 371 -17.09 -10.23 -3.46
C GLY A 371 -16.09 -9.72 -2.44
N VAL A 372 -14.84 -10.17 -2.56
CA VAL A 372 -13.78 -9.93 -1.57
C VAL A 372 -12.61 -9.12 -2.13
N PHE A 373 -12.35 -9.21 -3.45
CA PHE A 373 -11.14 -8.70 -4.10
C PHE A 373 -11.35 -7.34 -4.77
N HIS A 374 -11.74 -6.36 -3.96
CA HIS A 374 -12.18 -5.04 -4.42
C HIS A 374 -11.15 -4.24 -5.23
N ILE A 375 -9.85 -4.59 -5.22
CA ILE A 375 -8.81 -3.89 -5.99
C ILE A 375 -9.03 -3.93 -7.52
N TRP A 376 -9.95 -4.78 -8.02
CA TRP A 376 -10.37 -4.80 -9.43
C TRP A 376 -11.80 -4.33 -9.66
N HIS A 377 -12.49 -3.87 -8.62
CA HIS A 377 -13.86 -3.44 -8.69
C HIS A 377 -13.87 -1.93 -8.88
N HIS A 378 -14.29 -1.45 -10.05
CA HIS A 378 -14.29 -0.01 -10.36
C HIS A 378 -15.24 0.81 -9.47
N ASP A 379 -16.15 0.17 -8.72
CA ASP A 379 -17.03 0.81 -7.75
C ASP A 379 -16.54 0.70 -6.29
N ALA A 380 -15.30 0.26 -6.08
CA ALA A 380 -14.72 0.10 -4.77
C ALA A 380 -14.16 1.42 -4.23
N ASP A 381 -14.82 1.91 -3.18
CA ASP A 381 -14.46 3.13 -2.46
C ASP A 381 -13.89 2.84 -1.08
N LEU A 382 -13.05 3.73 -0.57
CA LEU A 382 -12.69 3.78 0.85
C LEU A 382 -13.78 4.47 1.68
N TRP A 383 -14.09 3.86 2.81
CA TRP A 383 -15.07 4.32 3.80
C TRP A 383 -14.43 4.39 5.18
N MET A 384 -14.97 5.28 6.01
CA MET A 384 -14.50 5.49 7.38
C MET A 384 -15.65 5.35 8.37
N LEU A 385 -15.47 4.51 9.40
CA LEU A 385 -16.32 4.41 10.58
C LEU A 385 -15.59 4.99 11.80
N ASP A 386 -16.15 6.03 12.42
CA ASP A 386 -15.70 6.50 13.74
C ASP A 386 -16.28 5.55 14.81
N LEU A 387 -15.43 4.70 15.38
CA LEU A 387 -15.79 3.67 16.37
C LEU A 387 -16.30 4.24 17.69
N LYS A 388 -16.00 5.51 17.98
CA LYS A 388 -16.48 6.20 19.18
C LYS A 388 -17.93 6.67 19.01
N THR A 389 -18.29 7.16 17.83
CA THR A 389 -19.61 7.75 17.56
C THR A 389 -20.55 6.82 16.79
N GLY A 390 -20.03 5.76 16.16
CA GLY A 390 -20.76 4.90 15.25
C GLY A 390 -21.08 5.56 13.90
N LYS A 391 -20.54 6.75 13.61
CA LYS A 391 -20.80 7.46 12.35
C LYS A 391 -19.90 6.91 11.25
N MET A 392 -20.54 6.59 10.13
CA MET A 392 -19.88 6.10 8.93
C MET A 392 -19.99 7.14 7.81
N ARG A 393 -18.96 7.27 6.98
CA ARG A 393 -18.95 8.14 5.80
C ARG A 393 -18.12 7.56 4.65
N ASN A 394 -18.51 7.88 3.42
CA ASN A 394 -17.64 7.74 2.25
C ASN A 394 -16.47 8.73 2.39
N MET A 395 -15.29 8.35 1.91
CA MET A 395 -14.12 9.21 1.86
C MET A 395 -13.99 9.88 0.48
N GLU A 396 -15.01 10.65 0.10
CA GLU A 396 -15.10 11.32 -1.21
C GLU A 396 -13.88 12.21 -1.50
N GLU A 397 -13.18 12.68 -0.47
CA GLU A 397 -11.97 13.48 -0.60
C GLU A 397 -10.78 12.70 -1.19
N ILE A 398 -10.76 11.38 -1.04
CA ILE A 398 -9.64 10.51 -1.45
C ILE A 398 -10.01 9.54 -2.58
N ASN A 399 -11.29 9.18 -2.68
CA ASN A 399 -11.80 8.26 -3.70
C ASN A 399 -11.75 8.90 -5.09
N SER A 400 -11.67 8.06 -6.12
CA SER A 400 -11.68 8.50 -7.52
C SER A 400 -12.88 7.90 -8.25
N PRO A 401 -13.09 8.23 -9.55
CA PRO A 401 -14.05 7.50 -10.38
C PRO A 401 -13.66 6.04 -10.67
N ASP A 402 -12.59 5.53 -10.07
CA ASP A 402 -12.03 4.19 -10.22
C ASP A 402 -11.70 3.63 -8.81
N THR A 403 -11.01 2.51 -8.73
CA THR A 403 -10.81 1.73 -7.51
C THR A 403 -9.81 2.33 -6.51
N GLU A 404 -10.17 2.26 -5.22
CA GLU A 404 -9.26 2.38 -4.08
C GLU A 404 -9.33 1.17 -3.14
N SER A 405 -8.18 0.58 -2.82
CA SER A 405 -8.08 -0.52 -1.84
C SER A 405 -6.68 -0.67 -1.26
N TYR A 406 -6.42 -1.78 -0.54
CA TYR A 406 -5.15 -2.06 0.13
C TYR A 406 -4.58 -0.88 0.91
N HIS A 407 -5.39 -0.31 1.80
CA HIS A 407 -4.99 0.81 2.65
C HIS A 407 -4.23 0.37 3.91
N SER A 408 -3.33 1.24 4.37
CA SER A 408 -2.55 1.06 5.60
C SER A 408 -2.34 2.42 6.28
N TRP A 409 -2.50 2.45 7.60
CA TRP A 409 -2.25 3.63 8.42
C TRP A 409 -0.78 3.73 8.79
N SER A 410 -0.21 4.92 8.73
CA SER A 410 1.08 5.24 9.36
C SER A 410 0.99 5.08 10.87
N SER A 411 2.13 4.87 11.54
CA SER A 411 2.22 4.54 12.96
C SER A 411 1.83 5.67 13.90
N ASN A 412 1.79 6.92 13.41
CA ASN A 412 1.27 8.07 14.15
C ASN A 412 -0.22 8.36 13.86
N GLY A 413 -0.83 7.64 12.91
CA GLY A 413 -2.24 7.78 12.56
C GLY A 413 -2.61 9.05 11.78
N ARG A 414 -1.62 9.76 11.23
CA ARG A 414 -1.83 11.01 10.46
C ARG A 414 -1.74 10.82 8.96
N TRP A 415 -1.22 9.69 8.51
CA TRP A 415 -1.11 9.34 7.10
C TRP A 415 -1.73 7.99 6.81
N VAL A 416 -2.29 7.86 5.62
CA VAL A 416 -2.72 6.58 5.04
C VAL A 416 -2.08 6.44 3.68
N VAL A 417 -1.53 5.25 3.39
CA VAL A 417 -1.16 4.83 2.04
C VAL A 417 -2.21 3.87 1.52
N PHE A 418 -2.56 3.94 0.24
CA PHE A 418 -3.51 3.04 -0.40
C PHE A 418 -3.15 2.80 -1.87
N SER A 419 -3.62 1.69 -2.43
CA SER A 419 -3.49 1.39 -3.85
C SER A 419 -4.68 1.97 -4.62
N SER A 420 -4.39 2.70 -5.71
CA SER A 420 -5.44 3.24 -6.60
C SER A 420 -5.13 2.95 -8.07
N ARG A 421 -6.20 2.85 -8.88
CA ARG A 421 -6.14 2.68 -10.34
C ARG A 421 -6.52 3.93 -11.14
N ARG A 422 -6.66 5.07 -10.45
CA ARG A 422 -7.31 6.30 -10.97
C ARG A 422 -6.78 6.89 -12.28
N TYR A 423 -5.58 6.54 -12.73
CA TYR A 423 -5.02 7.09 -13.97
C TYR A 423 -5.32 6.24 -15.20
N ASP A 424 -5.13 4.93 -15.13
CA ASP A 424 -5.19 4.07 -16.33
C ASP A 424 -6.05 2.82 -16.16
N SER A 425 -6.71 2.65 -15.01
CA SER A 425 -7.58 1.51 -14.68
C SER A 425 -6.87 0.14 -14.67
N ASN A 426 -5.58 0.06 -15.00
CA ASN A 426 -4.85 -1.17 -15.30
C ASN A 426 -3.74 -1.47 -14.30
N TYR A 427 -3.09 -0.44 -13.78
CA TYR A 427 -2.04 -0.59 -12.79
C TYR A 427 -2.40 0.09 -11.47
N THR A 428 -2.11 -0.59 -10.37
CA THR A 428 -2.23 0.02 -9.05
C THR A 428 -0.99 0.87 -8.76
N ARG A 429 -1.22 2.10 -8.28
CA ARG A 429 -0.19 3.02 -7.81
C ARG A 429 -0.42 3.37 -6.34
N PRO A 430 0.63 3.54 -5.52
CA PRO A 430 0.46 3.98 -4.15
C PRO A 430 0.14 5.47 -4.10
N TYR A 431 -0.92 5.81 -3.37
CA TYR A 431 -1.27 7.18 -3.00
C TYR A 431 -1.16 7.34 -1.50
N ILE A 432 -0.76 8.54 -1.08
CA ILE A 432 -0.62 8.92 0.32
C ILE A 432 -1.59 10.07 0.60
N VAL A 433 -2.22 10.05 1.77
CA VAL A 433 -3.12 11.12 2.20
C VAL A 433 -2.96 11.43 3.68
N HIS A 434 -3.07 12.71 4.02
CA HIS A 434 -3.13 13.19 5.39
C HIS A 434 -4.54 13.03 5.96
N ILE A 435 -4.64 12.54 7.20
CA ILE A 435 -5.87 12.46 7.99
C ILE A 435 -5.74 13.34 9.24
N ASP A 436 -6.61 14.35 9.37
CA ASP A 436 -6.61 15.24 10.52
C ASP A 436 -7.11 14.54 11.81
N SER A 437 -6.99 15.23 12.94
CA SER A 437 -7.46 14.72 14.25
C SER A 437 -8.96 14.44 14.36
N ASN A 438 -9.75 14.93 13.41
CA ASN A 438 -11.19 14.71 13.30
C ASN A 438 -11.55 13.63 12.28
N GLY A 439 -10.57 13.02 11.60
CA GLY A 439 -10.79 11.98 10.60
C GLY A 439 -11.16 12.52 9.22
N HIS A 440 -10.91 13.81 8.94
CA HIS A 440 -11.04 14.37 7.60
C HIS A 440 -9.75 14.18 6.81
N ALA A 441 -9.90 13.82 5.55
CA ALA A 441 -8.78 13.63 4.65
C ALA A 441 -8.50 14.89 3.84
N GLY A 442 -7.23 15.13 3.53
CA GLY A 442 -6.83 16.08 2.49
C GLY A 442 -6.94 15.48 1.09
N LYS A 443 -6.43 16.20 0.09
CA LYS A 443 -6.24 15.65 -1.26
C LYS A 443 -5.10 14.61 -1.24
N PRO A 444 -5.31 13.38 -1.74
CA PRO A 444 -4.25 12.38 -1.85
C PRO A 444 -3.23 12.76 -2.92
N PHE A 445 -2.00 12.31 -2.75
CA PHE A 445 -0.91 12.50 -3.72
C PHE A 445 -0.23 11.17 -4.05
N GLU A 446 0.24 11.02 -5.27
CA GLU A 446 0.96 9.82 -5.71
C GLU A 446 2.32 9.70 -5.02
N LEU A 447 2.80 8.49 -4.76
CA LEU A 447 4.12 8.25 -4.18
C LEU A 447 5.23 8.99 -4.97
N PRO A 448 6.04 9.84 -4.32
CA PRO A 448 7.09 10.58 -5.01
C PRO A 448 8.21 9.69 -5.58
N CYS A 449 8.60 9.98 -6.81
CA CYS A 449 9.68 9.34 -7.55
C CYS A 449 10.74 10.38 -7.94
N ALA A 450 11.97 9.95 -8.23
CA ALA A 450 13.01 10.85 -8.73
C ALA A 450 12.71 11.34 -10.16
N ASP A 451 12.16 10.44 -11.00
CA ASP A 451 11.62 10.79 -12.31
C ASP A 451 10.08 10.93 -12.17
N PRO A 452 9.50 12.12 -12.44
CA PRO A 452 8.06 12.32 -12.35
C PRO A 452 7.26 11.39 -13.26
N ASP A 453 7.83 10.92 -14.37
CA ASP A 453 7.14 10.09 -15.36
C ASP A 453 7.26 8.57 -15.07
N TYR A 454 7.96 8.20 -13.99
CA TYR A 454 8.31 6.80 -13.70
C TYR A 454 7.09 5.86 -13.71
N HIS A 455 6.01 6.24 -13.04
CA HIS A 455 4.83 5.38 -12.89
C HIS A 455 4.01 5.21 -14.17
N ARG A 456 4.07 6.12 -15.14
CA ARG A 456 3.43 5.92 -16.46
C ARG A 456 4.19 4.92 -17.33
N GLN A 457 5.48 4.73 -17.06
CA GLN A 457 6.35 3.81 -17.79
C GLN A 457 6.50 2.45 -17.07
N PHE A 458 6.12 2.38 -15.80
CA PHE A 458 6.34 1.20 -14.97
C PHE A 458 5.23 0.16 -15.10
N LEU A 459 5.55 -1.00 -15.67
CA LEU A 459 4.56 -2.03 -16.06
C LEU A 459 4.26 -3.09 -14.97
N LYS A 460 4.40 -2.73 -13.69
CA LYS A 460 4.00 -3.57 -12.55
C LYS A 460 2.99 -2.83 -11.67
N CYS A 461 2.19 -3.60 -10.93
CA CYS A 461 1.25 -3.14 -9.91
C CYS A 461 1.92 -3.14 -8.53
N TYR A 462 1.59 -2.13 -7.72
CA TYR A 462 1.97 -2.06 -6.32
C TYR A 462 0.83 -2.63 -5.46
N ASN A 463 1.11 -3.73 -4.77
CA ASN A 463 0.13 -4.42 -3.94
C ASN A 463 0.53 -4.45 -2.47
N ILE A 464 -0.48 -4.26 -1.62
CA ILE A 464 -0.35 -4.31 -0.16
C ILE A 464 0.76 -3.33 0.29
N PRO A 465 0.62 -2.01 0.01
CA PRO A 465 1.52 -1.03 0.58
C PRO A 465 1.34 -0.98 2.10
N GLU A 466 2.41 -1.23 2.85
CA GLU A 466 2.40 -1.25 4.33
C GLU A 466 3.52 -0.34 4.84
N PHE A 467 3.24 0.47 5.87
CA PHE A 467 4.25 1.34 6.47
C PHE A 467 5.25 0.56 7.32
N MET A 468 6.48 1.06 7.40
CA MET A 468 7.55 0.52 8.24
C MET A 468 8.36 1.65 8.87
N ARG A 469 8.78 1.46 10.13
CA ARG A 469 9.59 2.44 10.89
C ARG A 469 11.07 2.45 10.49
N GLY A 470 11.48 1.56 9.62
CA GLY A 470 12.84 1.42 9.11
C GLY A 470 12.91 0.32 8.06
N PRO A 471 14.08 0.12 7.44
CA PRO A 471 14.25 -0.90 6.42
C PRO A 471 14.40 -2.29 7.04
N VAL A 472 13.92 -3.31 6.33
CA VAL A 472 14.33 -4.69 6.55
C VAL A 472 15.79 -4.83 6.16
N THR A 473 16.63 -5.24 7.11
CA THR A 473 18.08 -5.42 6.90
C THR A 473 18.46 -6.86 6.58
N ILE A 474 17.53 -7.81 6.72
CA ILE A 474 17.72 -9.21 6.33
C ILE A 474 17.91 -9.28 4.82
N LYS A 475 18.96 -9.96 4.36
CA LYS A 475 19.26 -10.04 2.93
C LYS A 475 18.29 -10.99 2.22
N PRO A 476 17.92 -10.74 0.96
CA PRO A 476 17.09 -11.65 0.15
C PRO A 476 17.61 -13.10 0.13
N GLN A 477 18.94 -13.29 0.12
CA GLN A 477 19.54 -14.63 0.13
C GLN A 477 19.28 -15.39 1.44
N GLN A 478 19.19 -14.71 2.59
CA GLN A 478 18.90 -15.36 3.86
C GLN A 478 17.46 -15.89 3.89
N PHE A 479 16.52 -15.16 3.31
CA PHE A 479 15.16 -15.66 3.10
C PHE A 479 15.11 -16.84 2.12
N ALA A 480 15.87 -16.77 1.03
CA ALA A 480 15.98 -17.88 0.08
C ALA A 480 16.58 -19.14 0.74
N ASP A 481 17.61 -18.99 1.56
CA ASP A 481 18.24 -20.09 2.29
C ASP A 481 17.24 -20.72 3.28
N ALA A 482 16.46 -19.92 4.01
CA ALA A 482 15.39 -20.41 4.88
C ALA A 482 14.30 -21.16 4.10
N LEU A 483 13.91 -20.66 2.92
CA LEU A 483 12.91 -21.31 2.05
C LEU A 483 13.39 -22.66 1.52
N LYS A 484 14.69 -22.84 1.30
CA LYS A 484 15.29 -24.11 0.86
C LYS A 484 15.35 -25.17 1.95
N GLN A 485 15.16 -24.79 3.22
CA GLN A 485 15.12 -25.74 4.32
C GLN A 485 13.76 -26.45 4.44
N GLU A 486 13.74 -27.54 5.20
CA GLU A 486 12.50 -28.21 5.59
C GLU A 486 11.64 -27.25 6.42
N ALA A 487 10.35 -27.24 6.10
CA ALA A 487 9.41 -26.42 6.84
C ALA A 487 9.08 -27.08 8.19
N ARG A 488 9.08 -26.28 9.25
CA ARG A 488 8.66 -26.72 10.58
C ARG A 488 7.14 -26.86 10.62
N PRO A 489 6.57 -28.07 10.80
CA PRO A 489 5.13 -28.23 10.88
C PRO A 489 4.57 -27.61 12.16
N VAL A 490 3.38 -27.02 12.04
CA VAL A 490 2.62 -26.51 13.19
C VAL A 490 1.95 -27.66 13.96
N LYS A 491 1.71 -27.45 15.26
CA LYS A 491 0.93 -28.36 16.10
C LYS A 491 -0.50 -27.83 16.26
N TYR A 492 -1.48 -28.57 15.77
CA TYR A 492 -2.88 -28.21 16.02
C TYR A 492 -3.27 -28.45 17.49
N VAL A 493 -3.99 -27.49 18.07
CA VAL A 493 -4.57 -27.57 19.40
C VAL A 493 -6.03 -27.18 19.32
N GLU A 494 -6.89 -28.09 19.76
CA GLU A 494 -8.32 -27.85 19.89
C GLU A 494 -8.59 -27.09 21.21
N HIS A 495 -9.07 -25.86 21.11
CA HIS A 495 -9.61 -25.16 22.27
C HIS A 495 -11.09 -25.53 22.42
N ASN A 496 -11.40 -26.37 23.41
CA ASN A 496 -12.77 -26.60 23.83
C ASN A 496 -13.38 -25.26 24.29
N SER A 497 -14.23 -24.68 23.45
CA SER A 497 -15.14 -23.59 23.83
C SER A 497 -16.08 -24.14 24.90
N LYS A 498 -15.87 -23.72 26.15
CA LYS A 498 -16.81 -23.98 27.25
C LYS A 498 -17.95 -22.98 27.24
#